data_AF-A0A940WYR4-F1
#
_entry.id   AF-A0A940WYR4-F1
#
_cell.length_a   1.000
_cell.length_b   1.000
_cell.length_c   1.000
_cell.angle_alpha   90.00
_cell.angle_beta   90.00
_cell.angle_gamma   90.00
#
_symmetry.space_group_name_H-M   'P 1'
#
loop_
_entity.id
_entity.type
_entity.pdbx_description
1 polymer ?
#
loop_
_entity_poly.entity_id
_entity_poly.type
_entity_poly.pdbx_seq_one_letter_code
_entity_poly.pdbx_strand_id
1 'polypeptide(L)'
;MNIDITTIHQELPDFNSHNEAKAWFTNKFPGSFRYKDSDEIDGITVHYYHLIKDSQAYSQYMETLESTEGHQITSVVPFESYSTIEITDEGDISISI
;
A
#
# COMPACT_ATOMS: atom_id res chain seq x y z
N MET A 1 -5.37 12.66 4.35
CA MET A 1 -4.26 13.20 3.52
C MET A 1 -4.66 12.92 2.08
N ASN A 2 -4.65 13.89 1.17
CA ASN A 2 -5.09 13.63 -0.20
C ASN A 2 -3.93 13.05 -1.01
N ILE A 3 -3.72 11.74 -0.90
CA ILE A 3 -2.66 11.02 -1.61
C ILE A 3 -3.18 10.68 -3.01
N ASP A 4 -2.63 11.35 -4.02
CA ASP A 4 -2.97 11.13 -5.42
C ASP A 4 -1.97 10.15 -6.05
N ILE A 5 -2.46 8.97 -6.45
CA ILE A 5 -1.62 7.88 -6.99
C ILE A 5 -1.01 8.28 -8.34
N THR A 6 -1.72 9.07 -9.15
CA THR A 6 -1.22 9.54 -10.45
C THR A 6 -0.03 10.47 -10.26
N THR A 7 -0.07 11.32 -9.25
CA THR A 7 1.07 12.18 -8.88
C THR A 7 2.25 11.36 -8.38
N ILE A 8 2.02 10.31 -7.60
CA ILE A 8 3.08 9.41 -7.15
C ILE A 8 3.80 8.80 -8.34
N HIS A 9 3.09 8.26 -9.33
CA HIS A 9 3.70 7.68 -10.53
C HIS A 9 4.58 8.66 -11.30
N GLN A 10 4.26 9.95 -11.30
CA GLN A 10 5.06 10.98 -11.97
C GLN A 10 6.34 11.34 -11.22
N GLU A 11 6.37 11.13 -9.90
CA GLU A 11 7.49 11.45 -9.02
C GLU A 11 8.32 10.22 -8.62
N LEU A 12 7.94 9.01 -9.08
CA LEU A 12 8.67 7.79 -8.82
C LEU A 12 10.04 7.86 -9.52
N PRO A 13 11.15 7.85 -8.75
CA PRO A 13 12.46 7.63 -9.35
C PRO A 13 12.61 6.15 -9.71
N ASP A 14 13.55 5.85 -10.61
CA ASP A 14 13.99 4.48 -10.83
C ASP A 14 14.79 4.00 -9.60
N PHE A 15 14.33 2.92 -8.97
CA PHE A 15 15.01 2.30 -7.85
C PHE A 15 15.81 1.09 -8.32
N ASN A 16 16.91 0.77 -7.64
CA ASN A 16 17.73 -0.41 -7.94
C ASN A 16 17.61 -1.50 -6.86
N SER A 17 16.79 -1.25 -5.84
CA SER A 17 16.48 -2.25 -4.82
C SER A 17 15.20 -1.93 -4.06
N HIS A 18 14.61 -2.98 -3.50
CA HIS A 18 13.52 -2.88 -2.55
C HIS A 18 13.79 -1.88 -1.40
N ASN A 19 15.02 -1.84 -0.86
CA ASN A 19 15.36 -0.96 0.26
C ASN A 19 15.31 0.53 -0.13
N GLU A 20 15.74 0.88 -1.34
CA GLU A 20 15.68 2.27 -1.83
C GLU A 20 14.23 2.73 -2.01
N ALA A 21 13.42 1.90 -2.66
CA ALA A 21 11.99 2.15 -2.86
C ALA A 21 11.27 2.31 -1.51
N LYS A 22 11.46 1.36 -0.59
CA LYS A 22 10.91 1.41 0.77
C LYS A 22 11.32 2.67 1.51
N ALA A 23 12.59 3.06 1.45
CA ALA A 23 13.08 4.27 2.10
C ALA A 23 12.41 5.52 1.53
N TRP A 24 12.23 5.60 0.21
CA TRP A 24 11.56 6.73 -0.43
C TRP A 24 10.10 6.86 0.04
N PHE A 25 9.32 5.77 0.02
CA PHE A 25 7.93 5.80 0.51
C PHE A 25 7.84 6.13 1.99
N THR A 26 8.74 5.60 2.81
CA THR A 26 8.79 5.88 4.26
C THR A 26 9.08 7.37 4.53
N ASN A 27 9.99 7.98 3.76
CA ASN A 27 10.32 9.40 3.90
C ASN A 27 9.22 10.31 3.34
N LYS A 28 8.59 9.93 2.22
CA LYS A 28 7.55 10.72 1.58
C LYS A 28 6.20 10.66 2.32
N PHE A 29 5.88 9.51 2.91
CA PHE A 29 4.61 9.25 3.59
C PHE A 29 4.82 8.68 5.00
N PRO A 30 5.45 9.46 5.91
CA PRO A 30 5.76 8.98 7.25
C PRO A 30 4.46 8.64 8.01
N GLY A 31 4.39 7.41 8.53
CA GLY A 31 3.24 6.91 9.30
C GLY A 31 2.06 6.37 8.47
N SER A 32 2.02 6.70 7.17
CA SER A 32 0.99 6.21 6.22
C SER A 32 1.44 4.98 5.43
N PHE A 33 2.74 4.77 5.26
CA PHE A 33 3.28 3.59 4.57
C PHE A 33 3.52 2.44 5.56
N ARG A 34 2.83 1.31 5.39
CA ARG A 34 2.92 0.15 6.28
C ARG A 34 3.15 -1.14 5.51
N TYR A 35 4.06 -1.97 6.01
CA TYR A 35 4.26 -3.32 5.48
C TYR A 35 3.04 -4.20 5.76
N LYS A 36 2.64 -4.98 4.76
CA LYS A 36 1.55 -5.96 4.86
C LYS A 36 2.13 -7.37 4.87
N ASP A 37 2.71 -7.79 3.75
CA ASP A 37 3.21 -9.15 3.53
C ASP A 37 4.21 -9.17 2.36
N SER A 38 4.76 -10.33 2.03
CA SER A 38 5.58 -10.59 0.86
C SER A 38 5.24 -11.94 0.27
N ASP A 39 5.19 -12.03 -1.05
CA ASP A 39 4.94 -13.28 -1.77
C ASP A 39 6.04 -13.50 -2.81
N GLU A 40 6.21 -14.75 -3.25
CA GLU A 40 7.19 -15.10 -4.30
C GLU A 40 6.41 -15.48 -5.56
N ILE A 41 6.47 -14.60 -6.57
CA ILE A 41 5.76 -14.78 -7.84
C ILE A 41 6.82 -15.03 -8.92
N ASP A 42 6.77 -16.19 -9.57
CA ASP A 42 7.71 -16.59 -10.63
C ASP A 42 9.20 -16.50 -10.20
N GLY A 43 9.49 -16.74 -8.92
CA GLY A 43 10.84 -16.64 -8.34
C GLY A 43 11.29 -15.21 -8.02
N ILE A 44 10.40 -14.23 -8.12
CA ILE A 44 10.62 -12.84 -7.75
C ILE A 44 9.90 -12.57 -6.43
N THR A 45 10.63 -12.12 -5.42
CA THR A 45 10.01 -11.64 -4.17
C THR A 45 9.30 -10.31 -4.43
N VAL A 46 8.02 -10.26 -4.13
CA VAL A 46 7.20 -9.05 -4.19
C VAL A 46 6.76 -8.70 -2.77
N HIS A 47 7.14 -7.52 -2.31
CA HIS A 47 6.75 -6.98 -1.01
C HIS A 47 5.52 -6.08 -1.15
N TYR A 48 4.48 -6.37 -0.38
CA TYR A 48 3.23 -5.64 -0.36
C TYR A 48 3.17 -4.68 0.82
N TYR A 49 2.80 -3.45 0.51
CA TYR A 49 2.64 -2.38 1.48
C TYR A 49 1.28 -1.69 1.31
N HIS A 50 0.71 -1.22 2.41
CA HIS A 50 -0.45 -0.34 2.39
C HIS A 50 0.01 1.11 2.55
N LEU A 51 -0.39 1.96 1.60
CA LEU A 51 -0.27 3.41 1.67
C LEU A 51 -1.60 4.01 2.09
N ILE A 52 -1.72 4.32 3.37
CA ILE A 52 -2.94 4.79 4.02
C ILE A 52 -3.18 6.27 3.67
N LYS A 53 -4.28 6.54 2.97
CA LYS A 53 -4.72 7.89 2.56
C LYS A 53 -5.61 8.53 3.63
N ASP A 54 -6.48 7.70 4.21
CA ASP A 54 -7.38 8.06 5.31
C ASP A 54 -7.23 7.05 6.45
N SER A 55 -6.55 7.46 7.52
CA SER A 55 -6.32 6.60 8.69
C SER A 55 -7.60 6.25 9.44
N GLN A 56 -8.61 7.12 9.44
CA GLN A 56 -9.87 6.87 10.13
C GLN A 56 -10.67 5.80 9.40
N ALA A 57 -10.82 5.95 8.08
CA ALA A 57 -11.51 4.97 7.24
C ALA A 57 -10.77 3.62 7.23
N TYR A 58 -9.43 3.63 7.18
CA TYR A 58 -8.60 2.43 7.23
C TYR A 58 -8.74 1.67 8.56
N SER A 59 -8.70 2.39 9.69
CA SER A 59 -8.88 1.78 11.01
C SER A 59 -10.28 1.19 11.17
N GLN A 60 -11.33 1.90 10.73
CA GLN A 60 -12.69 1.38 10.75
C GLN A 60 -12.82 0.12 9.89
N TYR A 61 -12.19 0.10 8.71
CA TYR A 61 -12.17 -1.09 7.87
C TYR A 61 -11.49 -2.28 8.54
N MET A 62 -10.30 -2.09 9.11
CA MET A 62 -9.59 -3.17 9.80
C MET A 62 -10.41 -3.73 10.97
N GLU A 63 -11.05 -2.85 11.76
CA GLU A 63 -11.95 -3.26 12.84
C GLU A 63 -13.16 -4.06 12.34
N THR A 64 -13.72 -3.71 11.17
CA THR A 64 -14.81 -4.49 10.55
C THR A 64 -14.36 -5.85 10.01
N LEU A 65 -13.11 -6.00 9.58
CA LEU A 65 -12.56 -7.30 9.17
C LEU A 65 -12.29 -8.22 10.35
N GLU A 66 -11.85 -7.67 11.48
CA GLU A 66 -11.57 -8.44 12.70
C GLU A 66 -12.86 -8.86 13.43
N SER A 67 -13.93 -8.07 13.30
CA SER A 67 -15.25 -8.36 13.86
C SER A 67 -15.94 -9.47 13.06
N THR A 68 -15.63 -10.70 13.43
CA THR A 68 -16.03 -11.96 12.79
C THR A 68 -17.54 -12.23 12.90
N GLU A 69 -18.37 -11.48 12.17
CA GLU A 69 -19.76 -11.86 11.86
C GLU A 69 -20.17 -11.28 10.49
N GLY A 70 -19.78 -11.97 9.41
CA GLY A 70 -20.52 -12.01 8.14
C GLY A 70 -21.07 -10.69 7.56
N HIS A 71 -20.43 -9.54 7.79
CA HIS A 71 -20.89 -8.31 7.19
C HIS A 71 -20.47 -8.29 5.73
N GLN A 72 -21.45 -8.43 4.83
CA GLN A 72 -21.28 -8.05 3.43
C GLN A 72 -20.69 -6.64 3.40
N ILE A 73 -19.46 -6.53 2.91
CA ILE A 73 -18.82 -5.25 2.61
C ILE A 73 -19.68 -4.59 1.52
N THR A 74 -20.64 -3.76 1.94
CA THR A 74 -21.60 -3.06 1.07
C THR A 74 -21.08 -1.70 0.64
N SER A 75 -19.87 -1.34 1.06
CA SER A 75 -19.27 -0.04 0.82
C SER A 75 -17.92 -0.19 0.13
N VAL A 76 -17.72 0.53 -0.97
CA VAL A 76 -16.45 0.64 -1.70
C VAL A 76 -15.42 1.52 -0.97
N VAL A 77 -15.87 2.26 0.05
CA VAL A 77 -15.08 3.21 0.84
C VAL A 77 -13.79 2.63 1.45
N PRO A 78 -13.71 1.36 1.90
CA PRO A 78 -12.47 0.81 2.41
C PRO A 78 -11.35 0.71 1.37
N PHE A 79 -11.69 0.43 0.11
CA PHE A 79 -10.73 0.36 -0.99
C PHE A 79 -10.17 1.74 -1.32
N GLU A 80 -10.90 2.82 -1.02
CA GLU A 80 -10.39 4.18 -1.19
C GLU A 80 -9.48 4.64 -0.04
N SER A 81 -9.52 3.95 1.11
CA SER A 81 -8.80 4.36 2.33
C SER A 81 -7.29 4.11 2.27
N TYR A 82 -6.84 3.20 1.41
CA TYR A 82 -5.43 2.91 1.16
C TYR A 82 -5.18 2.56 -0.30
N SER A 83 -3.91 2.53 -0.70
CA SER A 83 -3.48 1.87 -1.94
C SER A 83 -2.46 0.80 -1.62
N THR A 84 -2.42 -0.24 -2.44
CA THR A 84 -1.41 -1.29 -2.32
C THR A 84 -0.20 -0.89 -3.15
N ILE A 85 0.97 -0.86 -2.52
CA ILE A 85 2.26 -0.67 -3.18
C ILE A 85 2.98 -2.01 -3.18
N GLU A 86 3.36 -2.46 -4.34
CA GLU A 86 4.10 -3.68 -4.59
C GLU A 86 5.51 -3.27 -4.96
N ILE A 87 6.51 -3.85 -4.29
CA ILE A 87 7.92 -3.54 -4.53
C ILE A 87 8.69 -4.84 -4.69
N THR A 88 9.34 -5.04 -5.83
CA THR A 88 10.21 -6.20 -6.06
C THR A 88 11.56 -6.03 -5.37
N ASP A 89 12.31 -7.11 -5.18
CA ASP A 89 13.71 -7.04 -4.72
C ASP A 89 14.58 -6.13 -5.60
N GLU A 90 14.30 -6.05 -6.90
CA GLU A 90 14.99 -5.22 -7.89
C GLU A 90 14.60 -3.74 -7.82
N GLY A 91 13.53 -3.40 -7.09
CA GLY A 91 13.05 -2.03 -6.91
C GLY A 91 11.95 -1.59 -7.87
N ASP A 92 11.42 -2.51 -8.69
CA ASP A 92 10.22 -2.23 -9.49
C ASP A 92 9.02 -2.00 -8.60
N ILE A 93 8.19 -1.03 -8.99
CA ILE A 93 7.01 -0.63 -8.23
C ILE A 93 5.76 -0.80 -9.06
N SER A 94 4.76 -1.46 -8.46
CA SER A 94 3.38 -1.46 -8.92
C SER A 94 2.49 -0.84 -7.85
N ILE A 95 1.50 -0.05 -8.27
CA ILE A 95 0.55 0.60 -7.37
C ILE A 95 -0.87 0.26 -7.82
N SER A 96 -1.64 -0.30 -6.89
CA SER A 96 -3.03 -0.69 -7.11
C SER A 96 -3.97 0.05 -6.13
N ILE A 97 -5.18 0.36 -6.60
CA ILE A 97 -6.29 0.94 -5.82
C ILE A 97 -7.29 -0.13 -5.41
#